data_AF-A0A925PCV5-F1
#
_entry.id   AF-A0A925PCV5-F1
#
_cell.length_a   1.000
_cell.length_b   1.000
_cell.length_c   1.000
_cell.angle_alpha   90.00
_cell.angle_beta   90.00
_cell.angle_gamma   90.00
#
_symmetry.space_group_name_H-M   'P 1'
#
loop_
_entity.id
_entity.type
_entity.pdbx_description
1 polymer ?
#
loop_
_entity_poly.entity_id
_entity_poly.type
_entity_poly.pdbx_seq_one_letter_code
_entity_poly.pdbx_strand_id
1 'polypeptide(L)' 'MTWDEQKRLLQWKFPLPRTHTGVALSNGTLGLLVWGEGRSLYVTVGYNGFWDHRGGNDFSRRINFQELREMLSKG' A
#
# COMPACT_ATOMS: atom_id res chain seq x y z
N MET A 1 1.18 -33.87 6.07
CA MET A 1 1.67 -32.71 6.84
C MET A 1 0.52 -31.72 6.92
N THR A 2 -0.31 -31.85 7.96
CA THR A 2 -1.48 -30.99 8.17
C THR A 2 -1.00 -29.78 8.96
N TRP A 3 -0.95 -28.62 8.30
CA TRP A 3 -0.68 -27.35 8.97
C TRP A 3 -1.93 -26.97 9.74
N ASP A 4 -1.93 -27.18 11.06
CA ASP A 4 -2.92 -26.54 11.91
C ASP A 4 -2.76 -25.02 11.75
N GLU A 5 -3.80 -24.36 11.23
CA GLU A 5 -3.90 -22.91 11.15
C GLU A 5 -3.96 -22.34 12.57
N GLN A 6 -2.80 -22.14 13.18
CA GLN A 6 -2.69 -21.48 14.46
C GLN A 6 -3.06 -20.00 14.28
N LYS A 7 -4.33 -19.68 14.53
CA LYS A 7 -4.84 -18.31 14.51
C LYS A 7 -4.15 -17.51 15.61
N ARG A 8 -3.16 -16.70 15.23
CA ARG A 8 -2.51 -15.75 16.15
C ARG A 8 -3.39 -14.52 16.27
N LEU A 9 -3.92 -14.29 17.46
CA LEU A 9 -4.64 -13.06 17.78
C LEU A 9 -3.62 -11.93 17.95
N LEU A 10 -3.77 -10.90 17.13
CA LEU A 10 -3.08 -9.63 17.33
C LEU A 10 -3.96 -8.73 18.20
N GLN A 11 -3.35 -8.08 19.20
CA GLN A 11 -4.03 -7.18 20.12
C GLN A 11 -3.41 -5.79 20.05
N TRP A 12 -4.26 -4.76 20.05
CA TRP A 12 -3.87 -3.36 20.06
C TRP A 12 -4.48 -2.65 21.26
N LYS A 13 -3.75 -1.68 21.82
CA LYS A 13 -4.29 -0.77 22.84
C LYS A 13 -4.95 0.41 22.13
N PHE A 14 -6.19 0.70 22.50
CA PHE A 14 -6.97 1.82 21.98
C PHE A 14 -6.98 2.96 23.02
N PRO A 15 -6.94 4.27 22.62
CA PRO A 15 -7.11 4.80 21.27
C PRO A 15 -5.90 4.63 20.35
N LEU A 16 -6.17 4.68 19.05
CA LEU A 16 -5.18 4.76 17.97
C LEU A 16 -5.36 6.12 17.28
N PRO A 17 -4.82 7.21 17.86
CA PRO A 17 -5.25 8.58 17.53
C PRO A 17 -4.76 9.10 16.17
N ARG A 18 -3.93 8.32 15.46
CA ARG A 18 -3.36 8.71 14.17
C ARG A 18 -3.53 7.59 13.15
N THR A 19 -3.79 7.93 11.89
CA THR A 19 -3.87 6.97 10.77
C THR A 19 -2.69 6.00 10.73
N HIS A 20 -1.47 6.49 10.93
CA HIS A 20 -0.23 5.69 10.91
C HIS A 20 -0.12 4.69 12.08
N THR A 21 -0.99 4.77 13.08
CA THR A 21 -1.08 3.83 14.21
C THR A 21 -2.22 2.83 14.06
N GLY A 22 -3.01 2.94 12.97
CA GLY A 22 -4.19 2.12 12.74
C GLY A 22 -3.89 0.63 12.54
N VAL A 23 -4.89 -0.19 12.83
CA VAL A 23 -4.85 -1.63 12.55
C VAL A 23 -4.95 -1.84 11.04
N ALA A 24 -3.94 -2.49 10.46
CA ALA A 24 -3.88 -2.79 9.04
C ALA A 24 -4.62 -4.08 8.71
N LEU A 25 -5.58 -3.99 7.77
CA LEU A 25 -6.32 -5.10 7.19
C LEU A 25 -6.19 -5.04 5.67
N SER A 26 -6.07 -6.18 5.00
CA SER A 26 -5.96 -6.22 3.54
C SER A 26 -6.37 -7.57 2.97
N ASN A 27 -6.87 -7.56 1.73
CA ASN A 27 -7.08 -8.76 0.91
C ASN A 27 -6.26 -8.74 -0.39
N GLY A 28 -5.23 -7.88 -0.47
CA GLY A 28 -4.39 -7.70 -1.66
C GLY A 28 -4.93 -6.69 -2.68
N THR A 29 -6.22 -6.37 -2.61
CA THR A 29 -6.86 -5.38 -3.51
C THR A 29 -7.36 -4.16 -2.74
N LEU A 30 -8.05 -4.39 -1.63
CA LEU A 30 -8.52 -3.38 -0.69
C LEU A 30 -7.62 -3.41 0.54
N GLY A 31 -7.11 -2.25 0.95
CA GLY A 31 -6.42 -2.03 2.21
C GLY A 31 -7.21 -1.09 3.11
N LEU A 32 -7.29 -1.42 4.40
CA LEU A 32 -7.95 -0.61 5.41
C LEU A 32 -6.99 -0.31 6.57
N LEU A 33 -6.97 0.93 7.05
CA LEU A 33 -6.43 1.28 8.35
C LEU A 33 -7.57 1.70 9.27
N VAL A 34 -7.81 0.92 10.32
CA VAL A 34 -8.83 1.21 11.34
C VAL A 34 -8.17 1.92 12.52
N TRP A 35 -8.61 3.14 12.82
CA TRP A 35 -8.03 3.99 13.86
C TRP A 35 -9.09 4.90 14.47
N GLY A 36 -8.78 5.60 15.56
CA GLY A 36 -9.76 6.47 16.20
C GLY A 36 -9.48 6.77 17.66
N GLU A 37 -10.34 7.61 18.20
CA GLU A 37 -10.33 8.05 19.59
C GLU A 37 -11.72 8.53 20.03
N GLY A 38 -11.98 8.54 21.33
CA GLY A 38 -13.26 8.99 21.88
C GLY A 38 -14.45 8.19 21.33
N ARG A 39 -15.39 8.88 20.68
CA ARG A 39 -16.59 8.29 20.04
C ARG A 39 -16.48 8.24 18.51
N SER A 40 -15.27 8.35 17.97
CA SER A 40 -15.03 8.38 16.53
C SER A 40 -14.16 7.20 16.12
N LEU A 41 -14.66 6.42 15.17
CA LEU A 41 -13.93 5.38 14.48
C LEU A 41 -13.70 5.84 13.04
N TYR A 42 -12.45 5.87 12.63
CA TYR A 42 -12.03 6.23 11.29
C TYR A 42 -11.55 4.99 10.54
N VAL A 43 -11.86 4.95 9.25
CA VAL A 43 -11.37 3.92 8.34
C VAL A 43 -10.72 4.62 7.16
N THR A 44 -9.41 4.51 7.05
CA THR A 44 -8.69 4.95 5.85
C THR A 44 -8.73 3.84 4.83
N VAL A 45 -9.15 4.15 3.60
CA VAL A 45 -9.35 3.17 2.53
C VAL A 45 -8.31 3.38 1.44
N GLY A 46 -7.60 2.30 1.08
CA GLY A 46 -6.74 2.23 -0.09
C GLY A 46 -7.21 1.15 -1.05
N TYR A 47 -7.14 1.41 -2.34
CA TYR A 47 -7.45 0.44 -3.40
C TYR A 47 -6.26 0.35 -4.36
N ASN A 48 -5.84 -0.87 -4.71
CA ASN A 48 -4.62 -1.09 -5.48
C ASN A 48 -4.65 -0.51 -6.90
N GLY A 49 -5.83 -0.28 -7.46
CA GLY A 49 -6.04 0.31 -8.79
C GLY A 49 -6.37 1.80 -8.76
N PHE A 50 -6.40 2.45 -7.59
CA PHE A 50 -6.75 3.87 -7.48
C PHE A 50 -5.51 4.75 -7.66
N TRP A 51 -4.99 4.74 -8.88
CA TRP A 51 -3.83 5.55 -9.27
C TRP A 51 -4.29 6.77 -10.08
N ASP A 52 -3.65 7.90 -9.81
CA ASP A 52 -3.72 9.04 -10.70
C ASP A 52 -2.78 8.79 -11.89
N HIS A 53 -3.35 8.61 -13.07
CA HIS A 53 -2.61 8.38 -14.31
C HIS A 53 -2.30 9.67 -15.10
N ARG A 54 -2.73 10.84 -14.61
CA ARG A 54 -2.49 12.10 -15.31
C ARG A 54 -0.99 12.40 -15.38
N GLY A 55 -0.51 12.79 -16.56
CA GLY A 55 0.92 13.04 -16.81
C GLY A 55 1.78 11.79 -16.93
N GLY A 56 1.19 10.59 -16.89
CA GLY A 56 1.89 9.35 -17.18
C GLY A 56 2.27 9.25 -18.66
N ASN A 57 3.44 8.65 -18.93
CA ASN A 57 3.82 8.22 -20.27
C ASN A 57 3.67 6.71 -20.37
N ASP A 58 3.29 6.23 -21.56
CA ASP A 58 3.28 4.80 -21.82
C ASP A 58 4.69 4.22 -21.67
N PHE A 59 4.76 3.03 -21.09
CA PHE A 59 6.00 2.26 -21.05
C PHE A 59 6.38 1.85 -22.47
N SER A 60 7.34 2.56 -23.06
CA SER A 60 7.93 2.21 -24.35
C SER A 60 9.04 1.19 -24.17
N ARG A 61 9.17 0.25 -25.10
CA ARG A 61 10.30 -0.71 -25.15
C ARG A 61 11.67 -0.03 -25.32
N ARG A 62 11.66 1.25 -25.72
CA ARG A 62 12.83 2.13 -25.78
C ARG A 62 13.35 2.56 -24.41
N ILE A 63 12.51 2.48 -23.37
CA ILE A 63 12.93 2.72 -21.99
C ILE A 63 13.62 1.45 -21.46
N ASN A 64 14.79 1.15 -22.02
CA ASN A 64 15.63 0.03 -21.65
C ASN A 64 17.01 0.51 -21.19
N PHE A 65 17.72 -0.36 -20.48
CA PHE A 65 19.02 -0.02 -19.89
C PHE A 65 20.06 0.40 -20.94
N GLN A 66 20.05 -0.22 -22.12
CA GLN A 66 21.01 0.08 -23.19
C GLN A 66 20.81 1.51 -23.70
N GLU A 67 19.58 1.87 -24.07
CA GLU A 67 19.24 3.21 -24.53
C GLU A 67 19.48 4.26 -23.44
N LEU A 68 19.10 3.98 -22.18
CA LEU A 68 19.36 4.89 -21.06
C LEU A 68 20.87 5.16 -20.89
N ARG A 69 21.69 4.10 -20.92
CA ARG A 69 23.14 4.22 -20.79
C ARG A 69 23.74 5.05 -21.93
N GLU A 70 23.30 4.81 -23.16
CA GLU A 70 23.76 5.58 -24.31
C GLU A 70 23.39 7.06 -24.19
N MET A 71 22.15 7.37 -23.80
CA MET A 71 21.71 8.75 -23.59
C MET A 71 22.56 9.45 -22.53
N LEU A 72 22.72 8.83 -21.36
CA LEU A 72 23.53 9.40 -20.27
C LEU A 72 25.00 9.60 -20.64
N SER A 73 25.55 8.76 -21.53
CA SER A 73 26.93 8.93 -22.01
C SER A 73 27.13 10.11 -22.97
N LYS A 74 26.05 10.61 -23.57
CA LYS A 74 26.08 11.68 -24.58
C LYS A 74 25.89 13.09 -23.99
N GLY A 75 25.60 13.21 -22.70
CA GLY A 75 25.29 14.47 -22.01
C GLY A 75 23.85 14.91 -22.21
#